data_AF-A0A535I860-F1
#
_entry.id   AF-A0A535I860-F1
#
_cell.length_a   1.000
_cell.length_b   1.000
_cell.length_c   1.000
_cell.angle_alpha   90.00
_cell.angle_beta   90.00
_cell.angle_gamma   90.00
#
_symmetry.space_group_name_H-M   'P 1'
#
loop_
_entity.id
_entity.type
_entity.pdbx_description
1 polymer ?
#
loop_
_entity_poly.entity_id
_entity_poly.type
_entity_poly.pdbx_seq_one_letter_code
_entity_poly.pdbx_strand_id
1 'polypeptide(L)'
;MATERSWNSHPVEKTMRPRPLVAILCSRAWGVRNVVHSGLLTELQRRGLRTCIIAARYPGCEPRQDWGDEVDRVELLRAQVIGSERGRPFLNAVLHASFSRRYGVNFRRIVSRWGRRNDGAWLGVRHVVVEALSVLGGLEPFYSWQVRYRDRWVRRSQDIGPVLLQLRRLEPSLVVSTNAQFSDELPYLFAAHDLGIPTLGCIQSFDNLTTRGVLPVFDYYAVWNQRMMDQVLRFHADRDRRAIHVTGTPQFDFHVRPEWRWSRDVTLQRLGLRSDDRYIVYAPSGLPTEPMLLAALSERCSQAPGLERHRIVVRPHPVDEPDRWERAVAHDDRLMLSWPWKRVPGVPWDAPDLVRAEDQSHLVSTLLHADACLSTASTIALDAAALTHYRPIMDSGGVRLTHDLAELVSETLAYVRDRARDDLERKRLVASECGLVDGRSGARVANLIADLCWGRAVTTASERTYARMARAEQGVGHG
;
A
#
# COMPACT_ATOMS: atom_id res chain seq x y z
N MET A 1 -78.26 16.07 -11.76
CA MET A 1 -77.62 14.87 -11.21
C MET A 1 -76.31 14.66 -11.95
N ALA A 2 -75.20 14.90 -11.25
CA ALA A 2 -73.84 14.89 -11.81
C ALA A 2 -73.38 13.46 -12.12
N THR A 3 -72.78 13.25 -13.28
CA THR A 3 -72.05 12.04 -13.64
C THR A 3 -70.56 12.26 -13.40
N GLU A 4 -70.02 11.63 -12.36
CA GLU A 4 -68.59 11.59 -12.07
C GLU A 4 -67.85 10.76 -13.14
N ARG A 5 -66.91 11.39 -13.84
CA ARG A 5 -65.83 10.68 -14.54
C ARG A 5 -64.62 10.67 -13.62
N SER A 6 -64.31 9.52 -13.03
CA SER A 6 -63.09 9.30 -12.26
C SER A 6 -61.89 9.34 -13.20
N TRP A 7 -61.02 10.33 -13.01
CA TRP A 7 -59.72 10.37 -13.64
C TRP A 7 -58.82 9.33 -12.97
N ASN A 8 -58.49 8.26 -13.70
CA ASN A 8 -57.44 7.33 -13.32
C ASN A 8 -56.09 8.06 -13.36
N SER A 9 -55.57 8.45 -12.20
CA SER A 9 -54.18 8.83 -12.04
C SER A 9 -53.32 7.56 -12.07
N HIS A 10 -52.68 7.28 -13.20
CA HIS A 10 -51.56 6.34 -13.24
C HIS A 10 -50.43 6.89 -12.36
N PRO A 11 -49.82 6.07 -11.48
CA PRO A 11 -48.63 6.49 -10.76
C PRO A 11 -47.52 6.72 -11.78
N VAL A 12 -47.02 7.95 -11.83
CA VAL A 12 -45.80 8.30 -12.57
C VAL A 12 -44.70 7.37 -12.07
N GLU A 13 -44.28 6.46 -12.93
CA GLU A 13 -43.08 5.64 -12.75
C GLU A 13 -41.93 6.61 -12.45
N LYS A 14 -41.49 6.66 -11.19
CA LYS A 14 -40.26 7.36 -10.82
C LYS A 14 -39.16 6.68 -11.62
N THR A 15 -38.72 7.32 -12.70
CA THR A 15 -37.54 6.93 -13.46
C THR A 15 -36.38 6.84 -12.47
N MET A 16 -36.06 5.61 -12.04
CA MET A 16 -34.93 5.37 -11.16
C MET A 16 -33.69 5.85 -11.90
N ARG A 17 -33.03 6.89 -11.38
CA ARG A 17 -31.71 7.27 -11.89
C ARG A 17 -30.83 6.01 -11.91
N PRO A 18 -30.11 5.74 -13.02
CA PRO A 18 -29.21 4.60 -13.06
C PRO A 18 -28.20 4.72 -11.92
N ARG A 19 -27.96 3.59 -11.23
CA ARG A 19 -26.99 3.54 -10.13
C ARG A 19 -25.61 3.91 -10.66
N PRO A 20 -24.88 4.85 -10.02
CA PRO A 20 -23.55 5.23 -10.49
C PRO A 20 -22.62 4.03 -10.51
N LEU A 21 -21.79 3.93 -11.55
CA LEU A 21 -20.74 2.93 -11.66
C LEU A 21 -19.42 3.52 -11.17
N VAL A 22 -18.75 2.84 -10.24
CA VAL A 22 -17.35 3.13 -9.89
C VAL A 22 -16.43 2.08 -10.53
N ALA A 23 -15.44 2.54 -11.28
CA ALA A 23 -14.38 1.70 -11.83
C ALA A 23 -13.17 1.71 -10.89
N ILE A 24 -12.79 0.54 -10.36
CA ILE A 24 -11.69 0.42 -9.37
C ILE A 24 -10.54 -0.35 -10.01
N LEU A 25 -9.39 0.31 -10.14
CA LEU A 25 -8.16 -0.28 -10.66
C LEU A 25 -7.51 -1.13 -9.56
N CYS A 26 -7.43 -2.44 -9.79
CA CYS A 26 -6.72 -3.40 -8.94
C CYS A 26 -5.60 -4.05 -9.76
N SER A 27 -4.60 -3.25 -10.12
CA SER A 27 -3.49 -3.71 -10.97
C SER A 27 -2.64 -4.81 -10.32
N ARG A 28 -2.60 -4.84 -8.97
CA ARG A 28 -1.80 -5.76 -8.16
C ARG A 28 -2.59 -6.36 -7.00
N ALA A 29 -2.03 -7.43 -6.44
CA ALA A 29 -2.42 -8.14 -5.22
C ALA A 29 -2.92 -7.23 -4.08
N TRP A 30 -2.22 -6.13 -3.79
CA TRP A 30 -2.59 -5.24 -2.68
C TRP A 30 -3.88 -4.44 -2.91
N GLY A 31 -4.20 -4.13 -4.17
CA GLY A 31 -5.48 -3.50 -4.52
C GLY A 31 -6.65 -4.41 -4.16
N VAL A 32 -6.53 -5.70 -4.51
CA VAL A 32 -7.51 -6.74 -4.17
C VAL A 32 -7.69 -6.86 -2.67
N ARG A 33 -6.60 -6.92 -1.91
CA ARG A 33 -6.64 -6.93 -0.45
C ARG A 33 -7.45 -5.75 0.11
N ASN A 34 -7.16 -4.53 -0.33
CA ASN A 34 -7.77 -3.33 0.22
C ASN A 34 -9.20 -3.07 -0.29
N VAL A 35 -9.58 -3.60 -1.44
CA VAL A 35 -10.91 -3.40 -2.04
C VAL A 35 -11.84 -4.56 -1.75
N VAL A 36 -11.39 -5.77 -2.04
CA VAL A 36 -12.20 -6.98 -1.95
C VAL A 36 -12.29 -7.44 -0.49
N HIS A 37 -11.15 -7.77 0.12
CA HIS A 37 -11.14 -8.47 1.41
C HIS A 37 -11.47 -7.56 2.59
N SER A 38 -11.21 -6.26 2.47
CA SER A 38 -11.50 -5.31 3.55
C SER A 38 -13.01 -5.08 3.79
N GLY A 39 -13.86 -5.58 2.88
CA GLY A 39 -15.30 -5.32 2.85
C GLY A 39 -15.68 -4.01 2.17
N LEU A 40 -14.73 -3.29 1.55
CA LEU A 40 -15.02 -2.06 0.81
C LEU A 40 -16.09 -2.29 -0.28
N LEU A 41 -16.01 -3.37 -1.06
CA LEU A 41 -17.03 -3.69 -2.07
C LEU A 41 -18.44 -3.83 -1.48
N THR A 42 -18.56 -4.60 -0.39
CA THR A 42 -19.83 -4.77 0.32
C THR A 42 -20.39 -3.44 0.79
N GLU A 43 -19.54 -2.54 1.28
CA GLU A 43 -19.94 -1.20 1.70
C GLU A 43 -20.37 -0.33 0.50
N LEU A 44 -19.73 -0.45 -0.67
CA LEU A 44 -20.14 0.26 -1.89
C LEU A 44 -21.51 -0.22 -2.38
N GLN A 45 -21.74 -1.54 -2.40
CA GLN A 45 -23.01 -2.14 -2.78
C GLN A 45 -24.15 -1.73 -1.84
N ARG A 46 -23.91 -1.73 -0.52
CA ARG A 46 -24.88 -1.25 0.50
C ARG A 46 -25.31 0.20 0.27
N ARG A 47 -24.44 1.02 -0.32
CA ARG A 47 -24.75 2.42 -0.66
C ARG A 47 -25.51 2.54 -1.97
N GLY A 48 -25.63 1.47 -2.75
CA GLY A 48 -26.34 1.46 -4.04
C GLY A 48 -25.46 1.85 -5.23
N LEU A 49 -24.14 1.69 -5.11
CA LEU A 49 -23.21 1.86 -6.23
C LEU A 49 -23.07 0.54 -7.00
N ARG A 50 -22.97 0.63 -8.32
CA ARG A 50 -22.44 -0.45 -9.14
C ARG A 50 -20.93 -0.38 -9.10
N THR A 51 -20.26 -1.52 -9.03
CA THR A 51 -18.79 -1.59 -8.94
C THR A 51 -18.24 -2.43 -10.08
N CYS A 52 -17.28 -1.88 -10.83
CA CYS A 52 -16.50 -2.62 -11.81
C CYS A 52 -15.04 -2.66 -11.37
N ILE A 53 -14.49 -3.87 -11.18
CA ILE A 53 -13.06 -4.04 -10.90
C ILE A 53 -12.33 -4.23 -12.22
N ILE A 54 -11.30 -3.42 -12.44
CA ILE A 54 -10.38 -3.53 -13.56
C ILE A 54 -9.08 -4.11 -13.04
N ALA A 55 -8.81 -5.37 -13.34
CA ALA A 55 -7.67 -6.11 -12.80
C ALA A 55 -6.91 -6.87 -13.89
N ALA A 56 -5.59 -6.97 -13.73
CA ALA A 56 -4.77 -7.78 -14.63
C ALA A 56 -5.14 -9.25 -14.48
N ARG A 57 -5.35 -9.94 -15.61
CA ARG A 57 -5.65 -11.38 -15.65
C ARG A 57 -4.40 -12.16 -16.04
N TYR A 58 -4.22 -13.31 -15.40
CA TYR A 58 -3.13 -14.22 -15.69
C TYR A 58 -3.69 -15.62 -16.02
N PRO A 59 -3.27 -16.23 -17.13
CA PRO A 59 -3.62 -17.63 -17.42
C PRO A 59 -3.19 -18.56 -16.28
N GLY A 60 -4.01 -19.55 -15.95
CA GLY A 60 -3.72 -20.51 -14.89
C GLY A 60 -4.16 -20.09 -13.49
N CYS A 61 -4.72 -18.89 -13.32
CA CYS A 61 -5.44 -18.53 -12.10
C CYS A 61 -6.92 -18.92 -12.20
N GLU A 62 -7.43 -19.63 -11.19
CA GLU A 62 -8.84 -20.00 -11.13
C GLU A 62 -9.75 -18.77 -10.95
N PRO A 63 -10.96 -18.76 -11.56
CA PRO A 63 -11.98 -17.74 -11.32
C PRO A 63 -12.31 -17.61 -9.83
N ARG A 64 -12.44 -16.37 -9.35
CA ARG A 64 -12.46 -16.08 -7.92
C ARG A 64 -13.88 -15.82 -7.41
N GLN A 65 -14.37 -16.69 -6.52
CA GLN A 65 -15.67 -16.55 -5.85
C GLN A 65 -15.67 -15.44 -4.79
N ASP A 66 -14.50 -15.13 -4.20
CA ASP A 66 -14.40 -14.22 -3.05
C ASP A 66 -14.56 -12.73 -3.37
N TRP A 67 -14.70 -12.33 -4.64
CA TRP A 67 -14.99 -10.93 -4.99
C TRP A 67 -16.48 -10.62 -5.12
N GLY A 68 -17.34 -11.63 -4.94
CA GLY A 68 -18.79 -11.52 -5.10
C GLY A 68 -19.24 -11.66 -6.56
N ASP A 69 -20.45 -12.20 -6.72
CA ASP A 69 -21.07 -12.47 -8.02
C ASP A 69 -21.69 -11.21 -8.65
N GLU A 70 -22.04 -10.22 -7.83
CA GLU A 70 -22.65 -8.95 -8.27
C GLU A 70 -21.65 -7.88 -8.73
N VAL A 71 -20.35 -8.23 -8.82
CA VAL A 71 -19.28 -7.28 -9.16
C VAL A 71 -18.81 -7.53 -10.59
N ASP A 72 -19.01 -6.52 -11.45
CA ASP A 72 -18.50 -6.54 -12.81
C ASP A 72 -16.97 -6.61 -12.79
N ARG A 73 -16.37 -7.47 -13.61
CA ARG A 73 -14.91 -7.61 -13.70
C ARG A 73 -14.46 -7.51 -15.14
N VAL A 74 -13.55 -6.59 -15.38
CA VAL A 74 -12.97 -6.38 -16.70
C VAL A 74 -11.45 -6.51 -16.60
N GLU A 75 -10.85 -7.04 -17.67
CA GLU A 75 -9.40 -7.12 -17.77
C GLU A 75 -8.77 -5.73 -17.85
N LEU A 76 -7.71 -5.54 -17.06
CA LEU A 76 -6.84 -4.37 -17.16
C LEU A 76 -6.01 -4.47 -18.45
N LEU A 77 -6.24 -3.51 -19.35
CA LEU A 77 -5.51 -3.38 -20.60
C LEU A 77 -4.20 -2.63 -20.35
N ARG A 78 -3.09 -3.25 -20.72
CA ARG A 78 -1.78 -2.59 -20.70
C ARG A 78 -1.61 -1.78 -21.99
N ALA A 79 -1.31 -0.49 -21.86
CA ALA A 79 -1.05 0.36 -23.01
C ALA A 79 0.20 -0.12 -23.77
N GLN A 80 0.06 -0.34 -25.07
CA GLN A 80 1.17 -0.80 -25.90
C GLN A 80 2.14 0.36 -26.17
N VAL A 81 3.45 0.06 -26.17
CA VAL A 81 4.47 1.05 -26.50
C VAL A 81 4.53 1.21 -28.01
N ILE A 82 4.14 2.39 -28.50
CA ILE A 82 4.09 2.75 -29.93
C ILE A 82 5.17 3.76 -30.33
N GLY A 83 5.92 4.30 -29.37
CA GLY A 83 6.95 5.30 -29.60
C GLY A 83 8.21 5.06 -28.80
N SER A 84 9.28 5.79 -29.13
CA SER A 84 10.57 5.67 -28.45
C SER A 84 10.47 6.07 -26.97
N GLU A 85 10.94 5.18 -26.09
CA GLU A 85 11.13 5.43 -24.67
C GLU A 85 12.61 5.70 -24.32
N ARG A 86 13.49 5.82 -25.33
CA ARG A 86 14.92 6.10 -25.13
C ARG A 86 15.10 7.42 -24.38
N GLY A 87 15.84 7.39 -23.27
CA GLY A 87 16.09 8.57 -22.43
C GLY A 87 15.04 8.81 -21.34
N ARG A 88 13.86 8.16 -21.39
CA ARG A 88 12.86 8.24 -20.31
C ARG A 88 13.43 7.83 -18.94
N PRO A 89 14.22 6.75 -18.81
CA PRO A 89 14.84 6.40 -17.51
C PRO A 89 15.79 7.48 -16.99
N PHE A 90 16.45 8.22 -17.88
CA PHE A 90 17.32 9.34 -17.49
C PHE A 90 16.49 10.56 -17.06
N LEU A 91 15.44 10.91 -17.80
CA LEU A 91 14.53 11.98 -17.40
C LEU A 91 13.85 11.69 -16.06
N ASN A 92 13.31 10.48 -15.88
CA ASN A 92 12.73 10.06 -14.61
C ASN A 92 13.77 10.16 -13.48
N ALA A 93 15.02 9.75 -13.77
CA ALA A 93 16.11 9.95 -12.83
C ALA A 93 16.31 11.43 -12.46
N VAL A 94 16.37 12.36 -13.41
CA VAL A 94 16.49 13.80 -13.08
C VAL A 94 15.28 14.30 -12.29
N LEU A 95 14.06 13.90 -12.68
CA LEU A 95 12.83 14.30 -12.00
C LEU A 95 12.78 13.80 -10.54
N HIS A 96 13.12 12.54 -10.29
CA HIS A 96 13.16 12.02 -8.93
C HIS A 96 14.23 12.71 -8.07
N ALA A 97 15.42 13.04 -8.62
CA ALA A 97 16.41 13.85 -7.89
C ALA A 97 15.91 15.27 -7.62
N SER A 98 15.27 15.89 -8.61
CA SER A 98 14.68 17.24 -8.49
C SER A 98 13.61 17.27 -7.40
N PHE A 99 12.71 16.28 -7.38
CA PHE A 99 11.71 16.08 -6.32
C PHE A 99 12.37 15.95 -4.95
N SER A 100 13.35 15.05 -4.85
CA SER A 100 14.10 14.78 -3.61
C SER A 100 14.71 16.05 -3.05
N ARG A 101 15.34 16.87 -3.90
CA ARG A 101 15.98 18.12 -3.53
C ARG A 101 14.96 19.19 -3.14
N ARG A 102 13.92 19.38 -3.95
CA ARG A 102 12.87 20.38 -3.73
C ARG A 102 12.17 20.20 -2.39
N TYR A 103 11.89 18.95 -2.02
CA TYR A 103 11.12 18.63 -0.83
C TYR A 103 11.95 18.09 0.33
N GLY A 104 13.28 18.05 0.19
CA GLY A 104 14.18 17.55 1.23
C GLY A 104 13.96 16.07 1.56
N VAL A 105 13.58 15.26 0.57
CA VAL A 105 13.34 13.82 0.71
C VAL A 105 14.60 13.07 0.28
N ASN A 106 15.35 12.52 1.24
CA ASN A 106 16.71 12.03 0.98
C ASN A 106 16.83 10.58 0.48
N PHE A 107 15.73 9.86 0.24
CA PHE A 107 15.73 8.41 -0.06
C PHE A 107 16.68 8.02 -1.21
N ARG A 108 16.65 8.79 -2.30
CA ARG A 108 17.40 8.48 -3.52
C ARG A 108 18.91 8.62 -3.37
N ARG A 109 19.39 9.51 -2.49
CA ARG A 109 20.83 9.69 -2.24
C ARG A 109 21.46 8.44 -1.60
N ILE A 110 20.70 7.71 -0.78
CA ILE A 110 21.17 6.54 -0.05
C ILE A 110 21.09 5.28 -0.93
N VAL A 111 19.93 5.03 -1.55
CA VAL A 111 19.76 3.90 -2.47
C VAL A 111 20.77 3.96 -3.62
N SER A 112 20.99 5.15 -4.18
CA SER A 112 22.04 5.31 -5.20
C SER A 112 23.44 5.10 -4.62
N ARG A 113 23.75 5.52 -3.38
CA ARG A 113 25.06 5.24 -2.74
C ARG A 113 25.34 3.76 -2.57
N TRP A 114 24.34 2.99 -2.17
CA TRP A 114 24.49 1.55 -1.95
C TRP A 114 24.56 0.78 -3.26
N GLY A 115 23.68 1.06 -4.22
CA GLY A 115 23.72 0.47 -5.56
C GLY A 115 25.01 0.79 -6.33
N ARG A 116 25.61 1.96 -6.07
CA ARG A 116 26.88 2.41 -6.68
C ARG A 116 28.12 1.58 -6.33
N ARG A 117 28.05 0.68 -5.34
CA ARG A 117 29.19 -0.17 -4.97
C ARG A 117 29.63 -1.10 -6.10
N ASN A 118 28.71 -1.41 -7.04
CA ASN A 118 28.95 -2.31 -8.17
C ASN A 118 28.81 -1.60 -9.53
N ASP A 119 28.71 -0.26 -9.56
CA ASP A 119 28.49 0.49 -10.80
C ASP A 119 29.80 0.67 -11.58
N GLY A 120 29.76 0.42 -12.90
CA GLY A 120 30.85 0.79 -13.80
C GLY A 120 30.98 2.31 -13.98
N ALA A 121 32.13 2.77 -14.51
CA ALA A 121 32.47 4.20 -14.62
C ALA A 121 31.38 5.06 -15.30
N TRP A 122 30.68 4.52 -16.31
CA TRP A 122 29.62 5.22 -17.02
C TRP A 122 28.37 5.50 -16.16
N LEU A 123 27.98 4.55 -15.30
CA LEU A 123 26.88 4.73 -14.36
C LEU A 123 27.24 5.81 -13.32
N GLY A 124 28.48 5.82 -12.86
CA GLY A 124 29.03 6.87 -11.99
C GLY A 124 28.91 8.28 -12.59
N VAL A 125 29.34 8.47 -13.85
CA VAL A 125 29.21 9.76 -14.56
C VAL A 125 27.75 10.17 -14.70
N ARG A 126 26.88 9.24 -15.12
CA ARG A 126 25.43 9.51 -15.24
C ARG A 126 24.83 10.03 -13.93
N HIS A 127 25.25 9.49 -12.78
CA HIS A 127 24.78 9.95 -11.48
C HIS A 127 25.20 11.39 -11.15
N VAL A 128 26.46 11.74 -11.42
CA VAL A 128 26.96 13.11 -11.21
C VAL A 128 26.15 14.10 -12.05
N VAL A 129 25.90 13.76 -13.32
CA VAL A 129 25.08 14.60 -14.21
C VAL A 129 23.65 14.75 -13.68
N VAL A 130 23.01 13.65 -13.23
CA VAL A 130 21.66 13.69 -12.65
C VAL A 130 21.58 14.60 -11.42
N GLU A 131 22.56 14.50 -10.51
CA GLU A 131 22.62 15.35 -9.31
C GLU A 131 22.85 16.83 -9.67
N ALA A 132 23.73 17.12 -10.63
CA ALA A 132 23.96 18.48 -11.12
C ALA A 132 22.70 19.09 -11.75
N LEU A 133 22.03 18.35 -12.63
CA LEU A 133 20.78 18.80 -13.27
C LEU A 133 19.65 19.00 -12.26
N SER A 134 19.61 18.22 -11.18
CA SER A 134 18.59 18.35 -10.13
C SER A 134 18.64 19.66 -9.35
N VAL A 135 19.79 20.37 -9.36
CA VAL A 135 19.93 21.67 -8.69
C VAL A 135 18.93 22.67 -9.27
N LEU A 136 18.98 22.84 -10.59
CA LEU A 136 18.06 23.71 -11.33
C LEU A 136 16.72 23.02 -11.53
N GLY A 137 16.71 21.71 -11.73
CA GLY A 137 15.49 20.93 -11.92
C GLY A 137 14.53 20.95 -10.73
N GLY A 138 15.01 21.18 -9.50
CA GLY A 138 14.15 21.33 -8.32
C GLY A 138 13.45 22.68 -8.19
N LEU A 139 13.85 23.68 -8.99
CA LEU A 139 13.30 25.04 -8.97
C LEU A 139 12.15 25.17 -9.98
N GLU A 140 11.21 26.08 -9.72
CA GLU A 140 10.24 26.48 -10.74
C GLU A 140 10.89 27.43 -11.76
N PRO A 141 10.50 27.40 -13.04
CA PRO A 141 9.46 26.56 -13.65
C PRO A 141 9.95 25.17 -14.11
N PHE A 142 11.23 24.84 -13.91
CA PHE A 142 11.85 23.61 -14.42
C PHE A 142 11.25 22.34 -13.83
N TYR A 143 10.89 22.35 -12.55
CA TYR A 143 10.23 21.23 -11.91
C TYR A 143 8.88 20.92 -12.55
N SER A 144 7.99 21.91 -12.64
CA SER A 144 6.69 21.76 -13.32
C SER A 144 6.84 21.36 -14.79
N TRP A 145 7.86 21.90 -15.48
CA TRP A 145 8.17 21.50 -16.85
C TRP A 145 8.54 20.02 -16.96
N GLN A 146 9.40 19.49 -16.07
CA GLN A 146 9.76 18.07 -16.07
C GLN A 146 8.55 17.16 -15.84
N VAL A 147 7.66 17.50 -14.90
CA VAL A 147 6.43 16.73 -14.63
C VAL A 147 5.53 16.71 -15.87
N ARG A 148 5.23 17.88 -16.44
CA ARG A 148 4.39 18.00 -17.65
C ARG A 148 5.02 17.35 -18.88
N TYR A 149 6.35 17.37 -18.97
CA TYR A 149 7.08 16.76 -20.08
C TYR A 149 7.06 15.24 -19.97
N ARG A 150 7.26 14.68 -18.76
CA ARG A 150 7.10 13.24 -18.49
C ARG A 150 5.71 12.76 -18.93
N ASP A 151 4.65 13.44 -18.51
CA ASP A 151 3.28 13.01 -18.81
C ASP A 151 2.98 13.09 -20.31
N ARG A 152 3.42 14.17 -20.97
CA ARG A 152 3.34 14.30 -22.44
C ARG A 152 4.15 13.24 -23.18
N TRP A 153 5.30 12.84 -22.66
CA TRP A 153 6.10 11.78 -23.26
C TRP A 153 5.37 10.45 -23.16
N VAL A 154 4.91 10.06 -21.96
CA VAL A 154 4.16 8.81 -21.77
C VAL A 154 2.95 8.74 -22.71
N ARG A 155 2.18 9.83 -22.82
CA ARG A 155 1.02 9.92 -23.73
C ARG A 155 1.38 9.77 -25.22
N ARG A 156 2.60 10.13 -25.63
CA ARG A 156 3.06 10.00 -27.02
C ARG A 156 3.70 8.64 -27.31
N SER A 157 4.28 8.00 -26.29
CA SER A 157 4.97 6.72 -26.45
C SER A 157 4.04 5.53 -26.23
N GLN A 158 2.85 5.72 -25.70
CA GLN A 158 1.90 4.65 -25.39
C GLN A 158 0.56 4.84 -26.10
N ASP A 159 0.02 3.74 -26.64
CA ASP A 159 -1.33 3.71 -27.18
C ASP A 159 -2.36 3.55 -26.05
N ILE A 160 -2.99 4.66 -25.69
CA ILE A 160 -4.06 4.72 -24.69
C ILE A 160 -5.46 4.49 -25.30
N GLY A 161 -5.58 4.38 -26.62
CA GLY A 161 -6.86 4.26 -27.32
C GLY A 161 -7.74 3.10 -26.82
N PRO A 162 -7.21 1.88 -26.66
CA PRO A 162 -7.97 0.76 -26.11
C PRO A 162 -8.49 1.00 -24.69
N VAL A 163 -7.68 1.62 -23.84
CA VAL A 163 -8.05 1.97 -22.45
C VAL A 163 -9.16 3.03 -22.45
N LEU A 164 -9.04 4.05 -23.30
CA LEU A 164 -10.05 5.09 -23.47
C LEU A 164 -11.39 4.51 -23.94
N LEU A 165 -11.36 3.62 -24.93
CA LEU A 165 -12.57 2.94 -25.42
C LEU A 165 -13.20 2.07 -24.33
N GLN A 166 -12.40 1.37 -23.52
CA GLN A 166 -12.90 0.57 -22.42
C GLN A 166 -13.61 1.44 -21.37
N LEU A 167 -12.99 2.55 -20.92
CA LEU A 167 -13.63 3.47 -19.98
C LEU A 167 -14.88 4.14 -20.58
N ARG A 168 -14.85 4.50 -21.86
CA ARG A 168 -16.01 5.08 -22.54
C ARG A 168 -17.19 4.12 -22.62
N ARG A 169 -16.94 2.82 -22.79
CA ARG A 169 -17.99 1.78 -22.77
C ARG A 169 -18.55 1.51 -21.37
N LEU A 170 -17.69 1.63 -20.36
CA LEU A 170 -18.10 1.43 -18.96
C LEU A 170 -18.90 2.62 -18.41
N GLU A 171 -18.66 3.83 -18.93
CA GLU A 171 -19.27 5.08 -18.45
C GLU A 171 -19.20 5.26 -16.92
N PRO A 172 -18.02 5.07 -16.29
CA PRO A 172 -17.94 5.18 -14.84
C PRO A 172 -18.11 6.63 -14.39
N SER A 173 -18.80 6.81 -13.26
CA SER A 173 -18.94 8.10 -12.58
C SER A 173 -17.68 8.49 -11.81
N LEU A 174 -16.79 7.53 -11.52
CA LEU A 174 -15.52 7.73 -10.82
C LEU A 174 -14.54 6.61 -11.19
N VAL A 175 -13.26 6.96 -11.41
CA VAL A 175 -12.15 6.00 -11.50
C VAL A 175 -11.32 6.04 -10.22
N VAL A 176 -11.14 4.90 -9.57
CA VAL A 176 -10.38 4.76 -8.32
C VAL A 176 -9.07 4.03 -8.61
N SER A 177 -7.94 4.69 -8.35
CA SER A 177 -6.62 4.06 -8.34
C SER A 177 -6.33 3.51 -6.94
N THR A 178 -6.04 2.22 -6.85
CA THR A 178 -5.60 1.60 -5.59
C THR A 178 -4.09 1.54 -5.47
N ASN A 179 -3.38 1.77 -6.59
CA ASN A 179 -1.94 1.71 -6.64
C ASN A 179 -1.33 2.63 -7.70
N ALA A 180 -1.34 3.92 -7.38
CA ALA A 180 -0.82 5.00 -8.23
C ALA A 180 0.66 4.89 -8.63
N GLN A 181 1.40 3.92 -8.09
CA GLN A 181 2.82 3.72 -8.35
C GLN A 181 3.10 2.88 -9.59
N PHE A 182 2.17 1.98 -9.93
CA PHE A 182 2.36 1.10 -11.06
C PHE A 182 1.98 1.80 -12.36
N SER A 183 2.88 1.69 -13.34
CA SER A 183 2.69 2.26 -14.68
C SER A 183 1.41 1.77 -15.36
N ASP A 184 0.91 0.60 -14.97
CA ASP A 184 -0.28 -0.04 -15.56
C ASP A 184 -1.57 0.76 -15.27
N GLU A 185 -1.62 1.54 -14.19
CA GLU A 185 -2.79 2.39 -13.86
C GLU A 185 -2.73 3.77 -14.56
N LEU A 186 -1.54 4.23 -14.96
CA LEU A 186 -1.36 5.57 -15.51
C LEU A 186 -2.15 5.82 -16.82
N PRO A 187 -2.21 4.89 -17.79
CA PRO A 187 -3.07 5.04 -18.97
C PRO A 187 -4.55 5.24 -18.64
N TYR A 188 -5.04 4.60 -17.58
CA TYR A 188 -6.43 4.76 -17.14
C TYR A 188 -6.68 6.15 -16.56
N LEU A 189 -5.71 6.71 -15.84
CA LEU A 189 -5.80 8.09 -15.34
C LEU A 189 -5.80 9.10 -16.47
N PHE A 190 -4.97 8.90 -17.49
CA PHE A 190 -4.97 9.74 -18.69
C PHE A 190 -6.29 9.65 -19.45
N ALA A 191 -6.80 8.43 -19.67
CA ALA A 191 -8.08 8.22 -20.33
C ALA A 191 -9.26 8.81 -19.52
N ALA A 192 -9.26 8.66 -18.20
CA ALA A 192 -10.28 9.25 -17.33
C ALA A 192 -10.30 10.77 -17.46
N HIS A 193 -9.12 11.41 -17.39
CA HIS A 193 -8.99 12.85 -17.59
C HIS A 193 -9.48 13.30 -18.98
N ASP A 194 -9.12 12.58 -20.04
CA ASP A 194 -9.52 12.91 -21.42
C ASP A 194 -11.04 12.77 -21.64
N LEU A 195 -11.69 11.90 -20.85
CA LEU A 195 -13.14 11.71 -20.85
C LEU A 195 -13.87 12.62 -19.83
N GLY A 196 -13.15 13.42 -19.04
CA GLY A 196 -13.74 14.25 -17.98
C GLY A 196 -14.31 13.45 -16.80
N ILE A 197 -13.83 12.21 -16.60
CA ILE A 197 -14.25 11.34 -15.49
C ILE A 197 -13.38 11.66 -14.27
N PRO A 198 -13.98 11.94 -13.08
CA PRO A 198 -13.20 12.25 -11.90
C PRO A 198 -12.39 11.04 -11.42
N THR A 199 -11.25 11.33 -10.80
CA THR A 199 -10.29 10.33 -10.32
C THR A 199 -10.06 10.42 -8.81
N LEU A 200 -10.01 9.26 -8.14
CA LEU A 200 -9.65 9.14 -6.73
C LEU A 200 -8.38 8.29 -6.59
N GLY A 201 -7.32 8.86 -6.02
CA GLY A 201 -6.11 8.15 -5.65
C GLY A 201 -6.12 7.66 -4.21
N CYS A 202 -6.25 6.35 -3.99
CA CYS A 202 -6.09 5.74 -2.68
C CYS A 202 -4.60 5.47 -2.42
N ILE A 203 -3.96 6.26 -1.55
CA ILE A 203 -2.52 6.11 -1.27
C ILE A 203 -2.27 4.82 -0.49
N GLN A 204 -1.55 3.89 -1.12
CA GLN A 204 -1.44 2.51 -0.68
C GLN A 204 -0.45 2.24 0.46
N SER A 205 0.56 3.10 0.68
CA SER A 205 1.54 2.97 1.77
C SER A 205 1.97 4.34 2.28
N PHE A 206 2.37 4.39 3.55
CA PHE A 206 2.79 5.62 4.27
C PHE A 206 3.98 6.32 3.61
N ASP A 207 4.85 5.57 2.96
CA ASP A 207 6.08 6.06 2.36
C ASP A 207 5.89 6.49 0.89
N ASN A 208 4.78 6.09 0.23
CA ASN A 208 4.53 6.29 -1.20
C ASN A 208 4.73 7.71 -1.69
N LEU A 209 4.30 8.69 -0.90
CA LEU A 209 4.40 10.12 -1.22
C LEU A 209 5.85 10.62 -1.18
N THR A 210 6.73 9.95 -0.45
CA THR A 210 8.12 10.38 -0.23
C THR A 210 9.13 9.51 -1.00
N THR A 211 9.04 8.19 -0.90
CA THR A 211 10.04 7.27 -1.47
C THR A 211 9.92 7.11 -2.98
N ARG A 212 8.70 7.21 -3.53
CA ARG A 212 8.45 7.04 -4.97
C ARG A 212 8.38 8.34 -5.77
N GLY A 213 8.58 9.49 -5.14
CA GLY A 213 8.64 10.78 -5.83
C GLY A 213 7.31 11.22 -6.44
N VAL A 214 7.31 11.55 -7.73
CA VAL A 214 6.16 12.19 -8.40
C VAL A 214 5.07 11.17 -8.75
N LEU A 215 4.06 11.06 -7.89
CA LEU A 215 2.84 10.31 -8.20
C LEU A 215 2.02 10.97 -9.32
N PRO A 216 1.14 10.21 -9.98
CA PRO A 216 0.08 10.77 -10.81
C PRO A 216 -0.77 11.78 -10.03
N VAL A 217 -1.34 12.74 -10.76
CA VAL A 217 -2.23 13.75 -10.20
C VAL A 217 -3.66 13.22 -10.25
N PHE A 218 -4.37 13.33 -9.14
CA PHE A 218 -5.76 12.92 -8.99
C PHE A 218 -6.64 14.13 -8.70
N ASP A 219 -7.94 14.00 -8.98
CA ASP A 219 -8.93 15.00 -8.58
C ASP A 219 -9.20 14.92 -7.09
N TYR A 220 -9.18 13.71 -6.52
CA TYR A 220 -9.36 13.44 -5.10
C TYR A 220 -8.31 12.45 -4.57
N TYR A 221 -8.03 12.53 -3.26
CA TYR A 221 -7.06 11.67 -2.59
C TYR A 221 -7.64 11.08 -1.31
N ALA A 222 -7.45 9.78 -1.11
CA ALA A 222 -7.69 9.09 0.15
C ALA A 222 -6.33 8.75 0.81
N VAL A 223 -6.09 9.29 2.01
CA VAL A 223 -4.83 9.16 2.75
C VAL A 223 -5.06 8.65 4.18
N TRP A 224 -4.02 8.14 4.82
CA TRP A 224 -4.18 7.41 6.09
C TRP A 224 -4.36 8.33 7.30
N ASN A 225 -3.62 9.44 7.31
CA ASN A 225 -3.51 10.35 8.44
C ASN A 225 -3.28 11.79 7.97
N GLN A 226 -3.33 12.72 8.93
CA GLN A 226 -3.12 14.15 8.67
C GLN A 226 -1.73 14.43 8.08
N ARG A 227 -0.70 13.71 8.52
CA ARG A 227 0.66 13.88 7.99
C ARG A 227 0.75 13.57 6.50
N MET A 228 0.11 12.49 6.03
CA MET A 228 0.08 12.17 4.59
C MET A 228 -0.71 13.21 3.80
N MET A 229 -1.78 13.76 4.37
CA MET A 229 -2.50 14.88 3.76
C MET A 229 -1.61 16.11 3.61
N ASP A 230 -0.86 16.47 4.66
CA ASP A 230 0.08 17.59 4.63
C ASP A 230 1.20 17.35 3.60
N GLN A 231 1.64 16.10 3.43
CA GLN A 231 2.58 15.70 2.37
C GLN A 231 1.98 15.91 0.97
N VAL A 232 0.72 15.51 0.73
CA VAL A 232 0.07 15.75 -0.58
C VAL A 232 0.00 17.25 -0.86
N LEU A 233 -0.46 18.07 0.10
CA LEU A 233 -0.53 19.53 -0.04
C LEU A 233 0.83 20.16 -0.28
N ARG A 234 1.88 19.63 0.36
CA ARG A 234 3.25 20.10 0.17
C ARG A 234 3.79 19.75 -1.21
N PHE A 235 3.53 18.54 -1.71
CA PHE A 235 4.10 18.05 -2.97
C PHE A 235 3.30 18.48 -4.20
N HIS A 236 2.00 18.74 -4.01
CA HIS A 236 1.03 19.19 -5.00
C HIS A 236 0.33 20.46 -4.50
N ALA A 237 1.08 21.56 -4.40
CA ALA A 237 0.61 22.84 -3.85
C ALA A 237 -0.56 23.48 -4.63
N ASP A 238 -0.85 22.98 -5.83
CA ASP A 238 -2.00 23.36 -6.66
C ASP A 238 -3.31 22.67 -6.25
N ARG A 239 -3.28 21.70 -5.33
CA ARG A 239 -4.45 20.93 -4.90
C ARG A 239 -5.22 21.67 -3.80
N ASP A 240 -6.54 21.68 -3.93
CA ASP A 240 -7.43 22.11 -2.85
C ASP A 240 -7.37 21.10 -1.69
N ARG A 241 -7.24 21.58 -0.46
CA ARG A 241 -7.38 20.80 0.78
C ARG A 241 -8.66 19.95 0.80
N ARG A 242 -9.75 20.46 0.21
CA ARG A 242 -11.06 19.78 0.13
C ARG A 242 -11.05 18.55 -0.76
N ALA A 243 -10.06 18.40 -1.63
CA ALA A 243 -9.87 17.22 -2.47
C ALA A 243 -9.16 16.07 -1.75
N ILE A 244 -8.61 16.32 -0.56
CA ILE A 244 -7.79 15.36 0.17
C ILE A 244 -8.57 14.92 1.41
N HIS A 245 -8.69 13.61 1.61
CA HIS A 245 -9.53 13.04 2.65
C HIS A 245 -8.74 12.04 3.48
N VAL A 246 -8.71 12.26 4.80
CA VAL A 246 -8.15 11.27 5.74
C VAL A 246 -9.19 10.17 5.95
N THR A 247 -8.90 8.97 5.45
CA THR A 247 -9.78 7.80 5.52
C THR A 247 -9.23 6.68 6.39
N GLY A 248 -7.98 6.78 6.85
CA GLY A 248 -7.25 5.59 7.30
C GLY A 248 -6.93 4.71 6.10
N THR A 249 -6.63 3.44 6.35
CA THR A 249 -6.34 2.48 5.29
C THR A 249 -6.98 1.12 5.55
N PRO A 250 -7.69 0.54 4.55
CA PRO A 250 -8.36 -0.75 4.74
C PRO A 250 -7.41 -1.89 5.12
N GLN A 251 -6.12 -1.79 4.80
CA GLN A 251 -5.13 -2.82 5.17
C GLN A 251 -4.93 -3.04 6.66
N PHE A 252 -5.25 -2.07 7.51
CA PHE A 252 -5.09 -2.25 8.96
C PHE A 252 -6.40 -2.68 9.63
N ASP A 253 -7.52 -2.61 8.92
CA ASP A 253 -8.81 -3.06 9.45
C ASP A 253 -8.77 -4.55 9.83
N PHE A 254 -8.06 -5.38 9.06
CA PHE A 254 -7.87 -6.81 9.32
C PHE A 254 -7.27 -7.11 10.70
N HIS A 255 -6.37 -6.26 11.19
CA HIS A 255 -5.64 -6.53 12.44
C HIS A 255 -6.50 -6.30 13.69
N VAL A 256 -7.54 -5.47 13.58
CA VAL A 256 -8.43 -5.13 14.72
C VAL A 256 -9.75 -5.87 14.71
N ARG A 257 -10.18 -6.36 13.54
CA ARG A 257 -11.42 -7.09 13.33
C ARG A 257 -11.29 -8.55 13.81
N PRO A 258 -12.09 -9.01 14.79
CA PRO A 258 -11.97 -10.36 15.36
C PRO A 258 -12.16 -11.49 14.37
N GLU A 259 -12.94 -11.30 13.31
CA GLU A 259 -13.23 -12.33 12.31
C GLU A 259 -12.00 -12.76 11.47
N TRP A 260 -10.94 -11.95 11.47
CA TRP A 260 -9.66 -12.28 10.82
C TRP A 260 -8.65 -12.94 11.75
N ARG A 261 -9.00 -13.16 13.02
CA ARG A 261 -8.09 -13.72 14.04
C ARG A 261 -8.39 -15.19 14.24
N TRP A 262 -7.45 -16.04 13.87
CA TRP A 262 -7.49 -17.45 14.23
C TRP A 262 -7.13 -17.64 15.70
N SER A 263 -7.59 -18.76 16.27
CA SER A 263 -7.05 -19.23 17.55
C SER A 263 -5.56 -19.55 17.42
N ARG A 264 -4.87 -19.62 18.55
CA ARG A 264 -3.45 -19.97 18.57
C ARG A 264 -3.21 -21.35 17.95
N ASP A 265 -4.02 -22.34 18.30
CA ASP A 265 -3.87 -23.72 17.81
C ASP A 265 -4.00 -23.79 16.29
N VAL A 266 -5.01 -23.12 15.72
CA VAL A 266 -5.18 -23.03 14.27
C VAL A 266 -3.98 -22.34 13.62
N THR A 267 -3.46 -21.28 14.25
CA THR A 267 -2.29 -20.55 13.73
C THR A 267 -1.05 -21.44 13.70
N LEU A 268 -0.77 -22.15 14.79
CA LEU A 268 0.35 -23.08 14.87
C LEU A 268 0.22 -24.18 13.82
N GLN A 269 -0.95 -24.81 13.70
CA GLN A 269 -1.22 -25.82 12.68
C GLN A 269 -0.96 -25.29 11.25
N ARG A 270 -1.43 -24.08 10.93
CA ARG A 270 -1.26 -23.47 9.59
C ARG A 270 0.18 -23.07 9.29
N LEU A 271 0.99 -22.84 10.32
CA LEU A 271 2.41 -22.59 10.20
C LEU A 271 3.27 -23.87 10.18
N GLY A 272 2.64 -25.05 10.32
CA GLY A 272 3.37 -26.32 10.45
C GLY A 272 4.05 -26.51 11.81
N LEU A 273 3.60 -25.80 12.83
CA LEU A 273 4.13 -25.82 14.20
C LEU A 273 3.34 -26.77 15.10
N ARG A 274 3.99 -27.26 16.16
CA ARG A 274 3.38 -28.05 17.23
C ARG A 274 2.61 -27.15 18.18
N SER A 275 1.65 -27.70 18.92
CA SER A 275 0.79 -26.95 19.84
C SER A 275 1.53 -26.22 20.96
N ASP A 276 2.71 -26.74 21.36
CA ASP A 276 3.56 -26.17 22.40
C ASP A 276 4.68 -25.27 21.85
N ASP A 277 4.85 -25.18 20.52
CA ASP A 277 5.90 -24.36 19.91
C ASP A 277 5.64 -22.87 20.16
N ARG A 278 6.66 -22.17 20.68
CA ARG A 278 6.75 -20.72 20.67
C ARG A 278 7.53 -20.25 19.45
N TYR A 279 7.19 -19.08 18.92
CA TYR A 279 7.84 -18.59 17.71
C TYR A 279 8.00 -17.08 17.69
N ILE A 280 9.06 -16.67 16.99
CA ILE A 280 9.28 -15.31 16.54
C ILE A 280 9.07 -15.24 15.03
N VAL A 281 8.67 -14.08 14.52
CA VAL A 281 8.53 -13.84 13.08
C VAL A 281 9.78 -13.11 12.59
N TYR A 282 10.33 -13.55 11.48
CA TYR A 282 11.38 -12.85 10.73
C TYR A 282 10.82 -12.41 9.37
N ALA A 283 10.66 -11.10 9.18
CA ALA A 283 10.12 -10.47 7.98
C ALA A 283 11.25 -9.76 7.20
N PRO A 284 11.89 -10.46 6.25
CA PRO A 284 13.02 -9.92 5.49
C PRO A 284 12.58 -8.82 4.52
N SER A 285 13.52 -7.97 4.14
CA SER A 285 13.31 -6.81 3.27
C SER A 285 13.76 -7.01 1.82
N GLY A 286 14.33 -8.16 1.47
CA GLY A 286 14.80 -8.50 0.13
C GLY A 286 16.28 -8.18 -0.11
N LEU A 287 17.09 -7.98 0.94
CA LEU A 287 18.53 -7.78 0.80
C LEU A 287 19.23 -9.12 0.45
N PRO A 288 20.25 -9.14 -0.44
CA PRO A 288 20.90 -10.37 -0.89
C PRO A 288 21.50 -11.25 0.22
N THR A 289 21.95 -10.66 1.32
CA THR A 289 22.63 -11.35 2.42
C THR A 289 21.71 -11.87 3.52
N GLU A 290 20.39 -11.65 3.44
CA GLU A 290 19.46 -12.01 4.52
C GLU A 290 19.36 -13.50 4.84
N PRO A 291 19.50 -14.45 3.89
CA PRO A 291 19.62 -15.87 4.19
C PRO A 291 20.78 -16.20 5.14
N MET A 292 21.92 -15.53 4.97
CA MET A 292 23.08 -15.72 5.85
C MET A 292 22.82 -15.14 7.24
N LEU A 293 22.15 -13.98 7.31
CA LEU A 293 21.73 -13.38 8.58
C LEU A 293 20.73 -14.27 9.31
N LEU A 294 19.77 -14.86 8.59
CA LEU A 294 18.80 -15.79 9.15
C LEU A 294 19.48 -17.02 9.75
N ALA A 295 20.44 -17.62 9.03
CA ALA A 295 21.20 -18.76 9.52
C ALA A 295 21.95 -18.42 10.81
N ALA A 296 22.66 -17.28 10.83
CA ALA A 296 23.38 -16.81 12.01
C ALA A 296 22.42 -16.50 13.18
N LEU A 297 21.25 -15.91 12.90
CA LEU A 297 20.21 -15.66 13.89
C LEU A 297 19.68 -16.97 14.50
N SER A 298 19.37 -17.97 13.67
CA SER A 298 18.89 -19.26 14.16
C SER A 298 19.90 -19.94 15.07
N GLU A 299 21.18 -19.96 14.65
CA GLU A 299 22.28 -20.51 15.44
C GLU A 299 22.39 -19.81 16.80
N ARG A 300 22.40 -18.46 16.82
CA ARG A 300 22.51 -17.71 18.08
C ARG A 300 21.29 -17.90 18.97
N CYS A 301 20.08 -17.92 18.41
CA CYS A 301 18.87 -18.21 19.16
C CYS A 301 18.92 -19.62 19.78
N SER A 302 19.49 -20.61 19.09
CA SER A 302 19.62 -21.97 19.63
C SER A 302 20.54 -22.07 20.85
N GLN A 303 21.50 -21.15 20.97
CA GLN A 303 22.48 -21.08 22.06
C GLN A 303 22.05 -20.14 23.20
N ALA A 304 20.98 -19.37 23.02
CA ALA A 304 20.57 -18.31 23.94
C ALA A 304 19.46 -18.77 24.90
N PRO A 305 19.70 -18.82 26.22
CA PRO A 305 18.68 -19.21 27.20
C PRO A 305 17.43 -18.30 27.18
N GLY A 306 16.27 -18.88 26.94
CA GLY A 306 14.99 -18.25 26.67
C GLY A 306 14.57 -18.24 25.19
N LEU A 307 15.46 -18.58 24.25
CA LEU A 307 15.19 -18.71 22.81
C LEU A 307 15.55 -20.08 22.25
N GLU A 308 16.20 -20.95 23.02
CA GLU A 308 16.72 -22.25 22.58
C GLU A 308 15.63 -23.21 22.09
N ARG A 309 14.35 -22.95 22.40
CA ARG A 309 13.21 -23.72 21.88
C ARG A 309 12.32 -22.95 20.92
N HIS A 310 12.60 -21.67 20.67
CA HIS A 310 11.80 -20.85 19.76
C HIS A 310 12.01 -21.26 18.31
N ARG A 311 10.91 -21.37 17.59
CA ARG A 311 10.86 -21.47 16.14
C ARG A 311 10.97 -20.08 15.53
N ILE A 312 11.44 -20.01 14.30
CA ILE A 312 11.54 -18.77 13.53
C ILE A 312 10.66 -18.92 12.30
N VAL A 313 9.55 -18.19 12.27
CA VAL A 313 8.66 -18.12 11.11
C VAL A 313 9.18 -17.05 10.17
N VAL A 314 9.76 -17.47 9.06
CA VAL A 314 10.28 -16.61 8.00
C VAL A 314 9.13 -16.25 7.06
N ARG A 315 8.86 -14.96 6.91
CA ARG A 315 7.78 -14.44 6.06
C ARG A 315 8.31 -13.52 4.97
N PRO A 316 8.82 -14.06 3.84
CA PRO A 316 9.45 -13.25 2.80
C PRO A 316 8.49 -12.28 2.11
N HIS A 317 9.08 -11.24 1.51
CA HIS A 317 8.32 -10.36 0.60
C HIS A 317 7.84 -11.18 -0.61
N PRO A 318 6.60 -10.99 -1.10
CA PRO A 318 6.04 -11.83 -2.17
C PRO A 318 6.86 -11.78 -3.46
N VAL A 319 7.50 -10.65 -3.77
CA VAL A 319 8.30 -10.50 -5.00
C VAL A 319 9.76 -10.94 -4.86
N ASP A 320 10.17 -11.46 -3.72
CA ASP A 320 11.53 -12.00 -3.54
C ASP A 320 11.68 -13.36 -4.24
N GLU A 321 12.91 -13.80 -4.46
CA GLU A 321 13.20 -15.08 -5.11
C GLU A 321 12.83 -16.23 -4.15
N PRO A 322 11.95 -17.17 -4.55
CA PRO A 322 11.52 -18.24 -3.65
C PRO A 322 12.65 -19.21 -3.27
N ASP A 323 13.45 -19.60 -4.27
CA ASP A 323 14.42 -20.68 -4.17
C ASP A 323 15.54 -20.38 -3.16
N ARG A 324 15.87 -19.09 -2.91
CA ARG A 324 16.84 -18.73 -1.86
C ARG A 324 16.28 -18.90 -0.46
N TRP A 325 14.98 -18.68 -0.26
CA TRP A 325 14.33 -18.84 1.05
C TRP A 325 14.04 -20.29 1.35
N GLU A 326 13.58 -21.06 0.36
CA GLU A 326 13.40 -22.51 0.47
C GLU A 326 14.72 -23.19 0.87
N ARG A 327 15.84 -22.82 0.23
CA ARG A 327 17.17 -23.30 0.63
C ARG A 327 17.55 -22.83 2.04
N ALA A 328 17.32 -21.56 2.36
CA ALA A 328 17.70 -21.00 3.66
C ALA A 328 17.03 -21.69 4.85
N VAL A 329 15.73 -22.00 4.73
CA VAL A 329 14.98 -22.66 5.81
C VAL A 329 15.28 -24.16 5.91
N ALA A 330 15.64 -24.81 4.81
CA ALA A 330 15.89 -26.26 4.78
C ALA A 330 17.11 -26.69 5.62
N HIS A 331 17.96 -25.75 6.04
CA HIS A 331 19.15 -26.05 6.83
C HIS A 331 18.88 -26.24 8.34
N ASP A 332 17.69 -25.88 8.84
CA ASP A 332 17.37 -25.93 10.26
C ASP A 332 15.86 -26.13 10.50
N ASP A 333 15.48 -27.22 11.16
CA ASP A 333 14.09 -27.58 11.51
C ASP A 333 13.38 -26.55 12.41
N ARG A 334 14.10 -25.55 12.91
CA ARG A 334 13.53 -24.41 13.64
C ARG A 334 12.93 -23.36 12.71
N LEU A 335 13.31 -23.36 11.43
CA LEU A 335 12.96 -22.34 10.45
C LEU A 335 11.73 -22.75 9.64
N MET A 336 10.63 -22.04 9.81
CA MET A 336 9.37 -22.31 9.11
C MET A 336 9.11 -21.24 8.07
N LEU A 337 8.84 -21.64 6.82
CA LEU A 337 8.52 -20.70 5.75
C LEU A 337 7.02 -20.41 5.69
N SER A 338 6.64 -19.14 5.75
CA SER A 338 5.25 -18.67 5.66
C SER A 338 5.13 -17.65 4.53
N TRP A 339 4.73 -18.10 3.34
CA TRP A 339 4.52 -17.21 2.20
C TRP A 339 3.28 -16.34 2.38
N PRO A 340 3.26 -15.10 1.85
CA PRO A 340 2.09 -14.21 1.92
C PRO A 340 0.83 -14.78 1.29
N TRP A 341 0.97 -15.59 0.23
CA TRP A 341 -0.09 -16.30 -0.46
C TRP A 341 0.51 -17.47 -1.27
N LYS A 342 -0.34 -18.33 -1.84
CA LYS A 342 0.08 -19.52 -2.58
C LYS A 342 0.70 -19.15 -3.95
N ARG A 343 1.85 -19.76 -4.27
CA ARG A 343 2.51 -19.63 -5.58
C ARG A 343 1.73 -20.36 -6.66
N VAL A 344 1.63 -19.73 -7.84
CA VAL A 344 1.19 -20.38 -9.08
C VAL A 344 2.33 -20.24 -10.11
N PRO A 345 2.88 -21.35 -10.63
CA PRO A 345 3.94 -21.29 -11.63
C PRO A 345 3.54 -20.43 -12.85
N GLY A 346 4.46 -19.59 -13.31
CA GLY A 346 4.23 -18.68 -14.45
C GLY A 346 3.41 -17.42 -14.14
N VAL A 347 2.88 -17.28 -12.92
CA VAL A 347 2.12 -16.10 -12.50
C VAL A 347 3.00 -15.21 -11.61
N PRO A 348 3.08 -13.89 -11.87
CA PRO A 348 3.78 -12.97 -10.98
C PRO A 348 3.21 -13.01 -9.56
N TRP A 349 4.09 -12.98 -8.56
CA TRP A 349 3.67 -13.04 -7.17
C TRP A 349 2.75 -11.89 -6.74
N ASP A 350 2.83 -10.73 -7.38
CA ASP A 350 1.96 -9.60 -7.09
C ASP A 350 0.70 -9.56 -7.96
N ALA A 351 0.36 -10.67 -8.64
CA ALA A 351 -0.86 -10.78 -9.44
C ALA A 351 -2.11 -10.67 -8.55
N PRO A 352 -3.13 -9.89 -8.97
CA PRO A 352 -4.40 -9.73 -8.25
C PRO A 352 -5.05 -11.06 -7.86
N ASP A 353 -4.98 -12.06 -8.74
CA ASP A 353 -5.68 -13.33 -8.59
C ASP A 353 -5.05 -14.29 -7.56
N LEU A 354 -3.87 -14.00 -7.02
CA LEU A 354 -3.21 -14.90 -6.06
C LEU A 354 -3.69 -14.72 -4.61
N VAL A 355 -4.04 -13.50 -4.19
CA VAL A 355 -4.28 -13.16 -2.77
C VAL A 355 -5.65 -13.63 -2.31
N ARG A 356 -5.79 -14.48 -1.31
CA ARG A 356 -7.10 -14.93 -0.78
C ARG A 356 -7.47 -14.18 0.50
N ALA A 357 -8.75 -14.23 0.87
CA ALA A 357 -9.21 -13.75 2.16
C ALA A 357 -8.47 -14.47 3.32
N GLU A 358 -8.31 -15.79 3.20
CA GLU A 358 -7.57 -16.60 4.18
C GLU A 358 -6.13 -16.12 4.42
N ASP A 359 -5.46 -15.57 3.39
CA ASP A 359 -4.11 -15.02 3.52
C ASP A 359 -4.05 -13.79 4.45
N GLN A 360 -5.16 -13.05 4.55
CA GLN A 360 -5.29 -11.93 5.50
C GLN A 360 -5.35 -12.46 6.93
N SER A 361 -6.19 -13.47 7.17
CA SER A 361 -6.28 -14.11 8.47
C SER A 361 -4.95 -14.78 8.86
N HIS A 362 -4.25 -15.36 7.88
CA HIS A 362 -2.93 -15.95 8.09
C HIS A 362 -1.93 -14.88 8.56
N LEU A 363 -1.79 -13.76 7.84
CA LEU A 363 -0.90 -12.68 8.24
C LEU A 363 -1.23 -12.14 9.64
N VAL A 364 -2.51 -11.81 9.88
CA VAL A 364 -2.96 -11.25 11.16
C VAL A 364 -2.65 -12.20 12.30
N SER A 365 -2.97 -13.48 12.13
CA SER A 365 -2.82 -14.48 13.20
C SER A 365 -1.37 -14.85 13.43
N THR A 366 -0.54 -14.95 12.37
CA THR A 366 0.91 -15.15 12.50
C THR A 366 1.53 -14.05 13.36
N LEU A 367 1.16 -12.79 13.15
CA LEU A 367 1.69 -11.67 13.93
C LEU A 367 1.09 -11.61 15.35
N LEU A 368 -0.20 -11.89 15.50
CA LEU A 368 -0.91 -11.85 16.78
C LEU A 368 -0.30 -12.80 17.82
N HIS A 369 0.02 -14.02 17.38
CA HIS A 369 0.49 -15.11 18.25
C HIS A 369 2.01 -15.23 18.34
N ALA A 370 2.75 -14.37 17.61
CA ALA A 370 4.21 -14.30 17.69
C ALA A 370 4.68 -13.63 18.98
N ASP A 371 5.76 -14.12 19.56
CA ASP A 371 6.36 -13.49 20.74
C ASP A 371 7.11 -12.19 20.41
N ALA A 372 7.74 -12.16 19.24
CA ALA A 372 8.42 -11.00 18.69
C ALA A 372 8.34 -11.02 17.16
N CYS A 373 8.39 -9.84 16.54
CA CYS A 373 8.50 -9.68 15.10
C CYS A 373 9.78 -8.92 14.79
N LEU A 374 10.67 -9.55 14.06
CA LEU A 374 11.93 -9.02 13.61
C LEU A 374 11.78 -8.64 12.14
N SER A 375 12.22 -7.44 11.77
CA SER A 375 12.34 -7.06 10.37
C SER A 375 13.73 -6.53 10.14
N THR A 376 14.37 -7.03 9.10
CA THR A 376 15.57 -6.40 8.57
C THR A 376 15.12 -5.12 7.90
N ALA A 377 15.41 -4.01 8.56
CA ALA A 377 15.05 -2.73 8.03
C ALA A 377 16.11 -2.40 6.96
N SER A 378 15.74 -2.50 5.66
CA SER A 378 16.65 -2.50 4.48
C SER A 378 17.77 -1.43 4.49
N THR A 379 17.68 -0.37 3.69
CA THR A 379 18.50 0.84 3.88
C THR A 379 18.12 1.56 5.17
N ILE A 380 17.15 1.05 5.94
CA ILE A 380 16.53 1.75 7.07
C ILE A 380 17.50 2.07 8.21
N ALA A 381 18.56 1.30 8.45
CA ALA A 381 19.57 1.72 9.44
C ALA A 381 20.33 3.00 8.98
N LEU A 382 20.60 3.13 7.68
CA LEU A 382 21.12 4.36 7.08
C LEU A 382 20.02 5.41 6.92
N ASP A 383 18.76 4.99 6.75
CA ASP A 383 17.62 5.89 6.59
C ASP A 383 17.14 6.48 7.92
N ALA A 384 17.24 5.76 9.03
CA ALA A 384 16.99 6.26 10.37
C ALA A 384 18.00 7.37 10.73
N ALA A 385 19.24 7.22 10.24
CA ALA A 385 20.32 8.19 10.44
C ALA A 385 20.25 9.38 9.45
N ALA A 386 19.70 9.22 8.25
CA ALA A 386 19.77 10.24 7.18
C ALA A 386 18.41 10.66 6.54
N LEU A 387 17.31 9.95 6.80
CA LEU A 387 15.97 10.22 6.26
C LEU A 387 15.01 10.77 7.32
N THR A 388 14.34 11.86 6.94
CA THR A 388 13.30 12.53 7.71
C THR A 388 12.03 11.69 7.88
N HIS A 389 11.82 10.65 7.07
CA HIS A 389 10.54 9.91 7.03
C HIS A 389 10.49 8.66 7.91
N TYR A 390 11.65 8.02 8.21
CA TYR A 390 11.71 6.87 9.13
C TYR A 390 12.09 7.28 10.55
N ARG A 391 12.66 8.48 10.69
CA ARG A 391 12.97 9.08 11.98
C ARG A 391 11.78 9.08 12.96
N PRO A 392 10.54 9.41 12.57
CA PRO A 392 9.38 9.32 13.47
C PRO A 392 9.13 7.90 13.99
N ILE A 393 9.37 6.87 13.16
CA ILE A 393 9.21 5.47 13.57
C ILE A 393 10.25 5.11 14.64
N MET A 394 11.49 5.53 14.44
CA MET A 394 12.58 5.30 15.39
C MET A 394 12.41 6.08 16.70
N ASP A 395 12.05 7.36 16.60
CA ASP A 395 11.86 8.23 17.76
C ASP A 395 10.58 7.88 18.55
N SER A 396 9.67 7.08 17.97
CA SER A 396 8.46 6.63 18.66
C SER A 396 8.76 5.75 19.89
N GLY A 397 9.92 5.09 19.93
CA GLY A 397 10.26 4.05 20.89
C GLY A 397 9.52 2.72 20.68
N GLY A 398 8.58 2.64 19.73
CA GLY A 398 7.77 1.45 19.47
C GLY A 398 8.47 0.40 18.61
N VAL A 399 9.66 0.72 18.09
CA VAL A 399 10.53 -0.19 17.35
C VAL A 399 11.95 -0.04 17.91
N ARG A 400 12.62 -1.17 18.12
CA ARG A 400 14.05 -1.22 18.50
C ARG A 400 14.88 -1.45 17.25
N LEU A 401 15.87 -0.58 17.04
CA LEU A 401 16.90 -0.78 16.02
C LEU A 401 18.11 -1.39 16.70
N THR A 402 18.59 -2.49 16.12
CA THR A 402 19.79 -3.19 16.58
C THR A 402 20.86 -3.11 15.51
N HIS A 403 22.12 -2.97 15.92
CA HIS A 403 23.25 -2.71 15.03
C HIS A 403 24.07 -3.97 14.72
N ASP A 404 23.94 -5.00 15.54
CA ASP A 404 24.59 -6.29 15.34
C ASP A 404 23.71 -7.45 15.82
N LEU A 405 24.19 -8.66 15.58
CA LEU A 405 23.47 -9.89 15.90
C LEU A 405 23.34 -10.14 17.41
N ALA A 406 24.31 -9.71 18.21
CA ALA A 406 24.28 -9.92 19.65
C ALA A 406 23.21 -9.01 20.28
N GLU A 407 23.14 -7.75 19.86
CA GLU A 407 22.09 -6.82 20.24
C GLU A 407 20.71 -7.31 19.78
N LEU A 408 20.59 -7.80 18.54
CA LEU A 408 19.34 -8.36 18.02
C LEU A 408 18.82 -9.50 18.89
N VAL A 409 19.68 -10.44 19.28
CA VAL A 409 19.31 -11.58 20.14
C VAL A 409 18.94 -11.10 21.55
N SER A 410 19.70 -10.16 22.12
CA SER A 410 19.42 -9.57 23.44
C SER A 410 18.06 -8.87 23.49
N GLU A 411 17.76 -8.02 22.50
CA GLU A 411 16.48 -7.32 22.41
C GLU A 411 15.32 -8.29 22.13
N THR A 412 15.56 -9.33 21.33
CA THR A 412 14.56 -10.39 21.11
C THR A 412 14.24 -11.12 22.41
N LEU A 413 15.25 -11.49 23.20
CA LEU A 413 15.08 -12.10 24.52
C LEU A 413 14.27 -11.21 25.47
N ALA A 414 14.56 -9.91 25.48
CA ALA A 414 13.81 -8.95 26.29
C ALA A 414 12.32 -8.95 25.93
N TYR A 415 11.99 -8.91 24.65
CA TYR A 415 10.62 -8.94 24.14
C TYR A 415 9.89 -10.26 24.41
N VAL A 416 10.60 -11.38 24.28
CA VAL A 416 10.05 -12.72 24.55
C VAL A 416 9.72 -12.91 26.03
N ARG A 417 10.44 -12.23 26.93
CA ARG A 417 10.21 -12.22 28.39
C ARG A 417 9.10 -11.26 28.81
N ASP A 418 9.05 -10.08 28.19
CA ASP A 418 8.02 -9.07 28.44
C ASP A 418 7.54 -8.46 27.13
N ARG A 419 6.42 -9.00 26.62
CA ARG A 419 5.79 -8.51 25.39
C ARG A 419 5.21 -7.10 25.58
N ALA A 420 4.92 -6.65 26.80
CA ALA A 420 4.26 -5.38 27.07
C ALA A 420 5.24 -4.20 27.19
N ARG A 421 6.56 -4.45 27.22
CA ARG A 421 7.62 -3.47 27.51
C ARG A 421 7.53 -2.14 26.74
N ASP A 422 7.07 -2.16 25.49
CA ASP A 422 6.91 -0.97 24.62
C ASP A 422 5.46 -0.81 24.10
N ASP A 423 4.45 -1.30 24.85
CA ASP A 423 3.04 -1.26 24.42
C ASP A 423 2.52 0.16 24.15
N LEU A 424 2.90 1.11 25.00
CA LEU A 424 2.45 2.50 24.88
C LEU A 424 3.07 3.17 23.66
N GLU A 425 4.36 2.98 23.47
CA GLU A 425 5.16 3.47 22.36
C GLU A 425 4.68 2.89 21.03
N ARG A 426 4.38 1.58 20.98
CA ARG A 426 3.76 0.95 19.81
C ARG A 426 2.38 1.50 19.50
N LYS A 427 1.55 1.77 20.51
CA LYS A 427 0.23 2.39 20.30
C LYS A 427 0.36 3.80 19.72
N ARG A 428 1.32 4.59 20.22
CA ARG A 428 1.63 5.93 19.69
C ARG A 428 2.12 5.85 18.25
N LEU A 429 3.03 4.92 17.95
CA LEU A 429 3.53 4.67 16.59
C LEU A 429 2.39 4.32 15.62
N VAL A 430 1.48 3.42 16.02
CA VAL A 430 0.33 3.06 15.19
C VAL A 430 -0.57 4.29 14.96
N ALA A 431 -0.87 5.06 15.99
CA ALA A 431 -1.68 6.26 15.85
C ALA A 431 -1.04 7.30 14.89
N SER A 432 0.27 7.53 15.01
CA SER A 432 0.97 8.54 14.20
C SER A 432 1.20 8.09 12.75
N GLU A 433 1.58 6.83 12.53
CA GLU A 433 1.99 6.32 11.21
C GLU A 433 0.85 5.67 10.44
N CYS A 434 0.01 4.90 11.12
CA CYS A 434 -1.09 4.16 10.50
C CYS A 434 -2.40 4.96 10.48
N GLY A 435 -2.52 5.96 11.35
CA GLY A 435 -3.72 6.79 11.48
C GLY A 435 -4.87 6.04 12.16
N LEU A 436 -6.08 6.14 11.61
CA LEU A 436 -7.27 5.50 12.19
C LEU A 436 -7.24 3.98 11.97
N VAL A 437 -6.92 3.24 13.04
CA VAL A 437 -6.94 1.76 13.06
C VAL A 437 -8.08 1.26 13.95
N ASP A 438 -9.31 1.51 13.49
CA ASP A 438 -10.56 1.19 14.20
C ASP A 438 -11.42 0.14 13.47
N GLY A 439 -10.90 -0.45 12.39
CA GLY A 439 -11.59 -1.45 11.60
C GLY A 439 -12.62 -0.86 10.65
N ARG A 440 -12.68 0.45 10.46
CA ARG A 440 -13.73 1.14 9.68
C ARG A 440 -13.17 1.92 8.48
N SER A 441 -11.91 1.73 8.12
CA SER A 441 -11.30 2.44 6.99
C SER A 441 -11.98 2.07 5.67
N GLY A 442 -12.32 0.79 5.45
CA GLY A 442 -13.10 0.36 4.29
C GLY A 442 -14.44 1.11 4.15
N ALA A 443 -15.19 1.25 5.25
CA ALA A 443 -16.46 1.99 5.24
C ALA A 443 -16.27 3.51 5.01
N ARG A 444 -15.18 4.10 5.53
CA ARG A 444 -14.84 5.51 5.28
C ARG A 444 -14.49 5.76 3.81
N VAL A 445 -13.70 4.88 3.20
CA VAL A 445 -13.38 4.95 1.77
C VAL A 445 -14.66 4.75 0.94
N ALA A 446 -15.55 3.83 1.33
CA ALA A 446 -16.84 3.64 0.66
C ALA A 446 -17.71 4.90 0.72
N ASN A 447 -17.79 5.57 1.88
CA ASN A 447 -18.51 6.84 2.04
C ASN A 447 -17.94 7.92 1.13
N LEU A 448 -16.62 8.05 1.06
CA LEU A 448 -15.98 9.01 0.19
C LEU A 448 -16.32 8.74 -1.29
N ILE A 449 -16.15 7.50 -1.76
CA ILE A 449 -16.48 7.11 -3.14
C ILE A 449 -17.95 7.41 -3.45
N ALA A 450 -18.85 7.08 -2.52
CA ALA A 450 -20.27 7.39 -2.59
C ALA A 450 -20.55 8.89 -2.76
N ASP A 451 -20.00 9.72 -1.87
CA ASP A 451 -20.22 11.16 -1.90
C ASP A 451 -19.73 11.77 -3.23
N LEU A 452 -18.57 11.31 -3.73
CA LEU A 452 -18.02 11.72 -5.02
C LEU A 452 -18.91 11.29 -6.19
N CYS A 453 -19.37 10.04 -6.23
CA CYS A 453 -20.24 9.52 -7.28
C CYS A 453 -21.61 10.22 -7.35
N TRP A 454 -22.18 10.63 -6.20
CA TRP A 454 -23.46 11.35 -6.15
C TRP A 454 -23.34 12.87 -6.19
N GLY A 455 -22.13 13.42 -6.28
CA GLY A 455 -21.89 14.87 -6.25
C GLY A 455 -22.35 15.53 -4.94
N ARG A 456 -22.30 14.79 -3.82
CA ARG A 456 -22.66 15.31 -2.49
C ARG A 456 -21.47 16.08 -1.92
N ALA A 457 -21.75 17.10 -1.11
CA ALA A 457 -20.70 17.74 -0.32
C ALA A 457 -20.08 16.68 0.61
N VAL A 458 -18.79 16.41 0.45
CA VAL A 458 -18.09 15.41 1.25
C VAL A 458 -18.05 15.90 2.70
N THR A 459 -18.92 15.36 3.55
CA THR A 459 -18.91 15.70 4.98
C THR A 459 -17.74 15.00 5.66
N THR A 460 -16.76 15.77 6.14
CA THR A 460 -15.57 15.25 6.83
C THR A 460 -15.91 14.76 8.24
N ALA A 461 -16.67 13.66 8.35
CA ALA A 461 -16.86 12.94 9.60
C ALA A 461 -15.51 12.48 10.21
N SER A 462 -14.49 12.29 9.36
CA SER A 462 -13.12 11.99 9.79
C SER A 462 -12.43 13.17 10.46
N GLU A 463 -12.67 14.43 10.06
CA GLU A 463 -12.04 15.60 10.69
C GLU A 463 -12.54 15.82 12.12
N ARG A 464 -13.83 15.58 12.40
CA ARG A 464 -14.36 15.62 13.79
C ARG A 464 -13.77 14.52 14.66
N THR A 465 -13.58 13.33 14.09
CA THR A 465 -12.98 12.18 14.79
C THR A 465 -11.49 12.41 15.06
N TYR A 466 -10.76 12.92 14.07
CA TYR A 466 -9.35 13.29 14.19
C TYR A 466 -9.15 14.46 15.15
N ALA A 467 -9.98 15.50 15.09
CA ALA A 467 -9.93 16.62 16.02
C ALA A 467 -10.18 16.18 17.47
N ARG A 468 -11.03 15.16 17.67
CA ARG A 468 -11.28 14.56 18.98
C ARG A 468 -10.10 13.71 19.46
N MET A 469 -9.41 12.98 18.57
CA MET A 469 -8.21 12.21 18.90
C MET A 469 -6.98 13.11 19.14
N ALA A 470 -6.77 14.13 18.31
CA ALA A 470 -5.70 15.12 18.50
C ALA A 470 -5.86 15.90 19.82
N ARG A 471 -7.11 16.20 20.23
CA ARG A 471 -7.39 16.77 21.55
C ARG A 471 -7.11 15.78 22.69
N ALA A 472 -7.33 14.48 22.49
CA ALA A 472 -6.98 13.46 23.47
C ALA A 472 -5.46 13.29 23.61
N GLU A 473 -4.69 13.40 22.51
CA GLU A 473 -3.23 13.36 22.54
C GLU A 473 -2.62 14.59 23.25
N GLN A 474 -3.21 15.77 23.09
CA GLN A 474 -2.78 16.97 23.82
C GLN A 474 -3.15 16.95 25.32
N GLY A 475 -4.14 16.14 25.72
CA GLY A 475 -4.58 16.01 27.11
C GLY A 475 -3.74 15.05 27.98
N VAL A 476 -2.82 14.28 27.39
CA VAL A 476 -1.96 13.33 28.11
C VAL A 476 -0.59 13.96 28.49
N GLY A 477 -0.39 15.23 28.17
CA GLY A 477 0.88 15.94 28.39
C GLY A 477 0.99 16.75 29.68
N HIS A 478 -0.10 17.03 30.40
CA HIS A 478 -0.10 17.79 31.66
C HIS A 478 -1.03 17.11 32.67
N GLY A 479 -0.49 16.15 33.40
CA GLY A 479 -1.13 15.48 34.52
C GLY A 479 -0.07 14.87 35.42
#